data_AF-S3XYG0-F1
#
_entry.id   AF-S3XYG0-F1
#
_cell.length_a   1.000
_cell.length_b   1.000
_cell.length_c   1.000
_cell.angle_alpha   90.00
_cell.angle_beta   90.00
_cell.angle_gamma   90.00
#
_symmetry.space_group_name_H-M   'P 1'
#
loop_
_entity.id
_entity.type
_entity.pdbx_description
1 polymer ?
#
loop_
_entity_poly.entity_id
_entity_poly.type
_entity_poly.pdbx_seq_one_letter_code
_entity_poly.pdbx_strand_id
1 'polypeptide(L)'
;MINSSNDRSSNERRASTTSRSIGELVASIKNEFTSVIDQQVAIAKKEITGIAVKGGAVAALAAVLVFFLLSAWVMFLFFCAWGLVALGLPAWASFLIVCGALVVLGAILGLIAYLIVKKITAPEVTIETAKSAVESVQGKRRANSVDYDDAFEELYGKQVSAATPREI
;
A
#
# COMPACT_ATOMS: atom_id res chain seq x y z
N MET A 1 57.93 43.29 25.15
CA MET A 1 57.34 43.46 23.79
C MET A 1 56.20 42.46 23.67
N ILE A 2 54.95 42.93 23.70
CA ILE A 2 53.73 42.11 23.78
C ILE A 2 53.31 41.74 22.36
N ASN A 3 53.23 40.44 22.03
CA ASN A 3 52.86 39.94 20.72
C ASN A 3 51.33 40.03 20.52
N SER A 4 50.93 40.85 19.55
CA SER A 4 49.55 41.19 19.20
C SER A 4 49.04 40.32 18.06
N SER A 5 48.66 39.08 18.33
CA SER A 5 48.11 38.16 17.31
C SER A 5 46.75 37.55 17.63
N ASN A 6 46.04 38.03 18.68
CA ASN A 6 44.77 37.43 19.10
C ASN A 6 43.48 38.22 18.74
N ASP A 7 43.55 39.26 17.91
CA ASP A 7 42.39 40.12 17.62
C ASP A 7 41.72 39.87 16.25
N ARG A 8 42.14 38.83 15.52
CA ARG A 8 41.55 38.49 14.20
C ARG A 8 40.40 37.48 14.26
N SER A 9 40.25 36.71 15.34
CA SER A 9 39.25 35.63 15.43
C SER A 9 37.89 36.06 16.00
N SER A 10 37.80 37.29 16.54
CA SER A 10 36.58 37.91 17.07
C SER A 10 35.77 38.67 16.01
N ASN A 11 36.42 39.09 14.91
CA ASN A 11 35.80 39.92 13.86
C ASN A 11 35.19 39.09 12.70
N GLU A 12 35.67 37.86 12.46
CA GLU A 12 35.09 36.98 11.42
C GLU A 12 33.77 36.32 11.84
N ARG A 13 33.48 36.26 13.15
CA ARG A 13 32.16 35.80 13.66
C ARG A 13 31.06 36.86 13.60
N ARG A 14 31.39 38.13 13.35
CA ARG A 14 30.43 39.26 13.34
C ARG A 14 29.99 39.71 11.95
N ALA A 15 30.59 39.21 10.88
CA ALA A 15 30.14 39.47 9.50
C ALA A 15 29.08 38.45 9.05
N SER A 16 27.93 38.37 9.73
CA SER A 16 26.67 37.83 9.16
C SER A 16 25.42 38.15 9.98
N THR A 17 25.52 38.89 11.09
CA THR A 17 24.39 39.57 11.73
C THR A 17 24.03 40.86 10.98
N THR A 18 23.70 40.74 9.70
CA THR A 18 22.70 41.64 9.09
C THR A 18 21.38 40.94 9.32
N SER A 19 20.38 41.63 9.86
CA SER A 19 19.03 41.11 10.10
C SER A 19 18.61 40.12 9.01
N ARG A 20 18.73 38.82 9.32
CA ARG A 20 18.40 37.77 8.36
C ARG A 20 16.95 37.99 7.97
N SER A 21 16.71 38.21 6.69
CA SER A 21 15.38 38.56 6.21
C SER A 21 14.39 37.48 6.65
N ILE A 22 13.15 37.86 6.99
CA ILE A 22 12.08 36.87 7.27
C ILE A 22 11.97 35.87 6.11
N GLY A 23 12.24 36.32 4.88
CA GLY A 23 12.32 35.46 3.70
C GLY A 23 13.46 34.42 3.76
N GLU A 24 14.61 34.76 4.34
CA GLU A 24 15.73 33.83 4.54
C GLU A 24 15.52 32.85 5.70
N LEU A 25 14.79 33.24 6.76
CA LEU A 25 14.40 32.31 7.84
C LEU A 25 13.36 31.30 7.36
N VAL A 26 12.35 31.75 6.62
CA VAL A 26 11.34 30.86 6.04
C VAL A 26 12.00 29.93 5.01
N ALA A 27 12.93 30.44 4.19
CA ALA A 27 13.70 29.61 3.27
C ALA A 27 14.57 28.57 4.00
N SER A 28 15.21 28.91 5.12
CA SER A 28 16.01 27.94 5.87
C SER A 28 15.16 26.85 6.53
N ILE A 29 14.01 27.21 7.11
CA ILE A 29 13.08 26.23 7.72
C ILE A 29 12.52 25.28 6.67
N LYS A 30 12.18 25.79 5.48
CA LYS A 30 11.71 24.95 4.36
C LYS A 30 12.78 23.95 3.91
N ASN A 31 14.03 24.38 3.84
CA ASN A 31 15.14 23.52 3.44
C ASN A 31 15.42 22.43 4.47
N GLU A 32 15.37 22.76 5.77
CA GLU A 32 15.50 21.78 6.86
C GLU A 32 14.35 20.76 6.84
N PHE A 33 13.11 21.21 6.62
CA PHE A 33 11.96 20.33 6.51
C PHE A 33 12.05 19.38 5.29
N THR A 34 12.50 19.90 4.15
CA THR A 34 12.70 19.10 2.93
C THR A 34 13.78 18.04 3.16
N SER A 35 14.87 18.39 3.84
CA SER A 35 15.96 17.47 4.19
C SER A 35 15.49 16.28 5.05
N VAL A 36 14.62 16.52 6.04
CA VAL A 36 14.08 15.45 6.89
C VAL A 36 13.19 14.50 6.10
N ILE A 37 12.35 15.01 5.19
CA ILE A 37 11.50 14.20 4.33
C ILE A 37 12.37 13.34 3.40
N ASP A 38 13.36 13.93 2.74
CA ASP A 38 14.27 13.20 1.85
C ASP A 38 15.00 12.08 2.60
N GLN A 39 15.39 12.32 3.85
CA GLN A 39 16.03 11.31 4.69
C GLN A 39 15.08 10.15 5.04
N GLN A 40 13.83 10.42 5.40
CA GLN A 40 12.85 9.37 5.68
C GLN A 40 12.48 8.58 4.42
N VAL A 41 12.36 9.26 3.27
CA VAL A 41 12.13 8.60 1.98
C VAL A 41 13.33 7.73 1.59
N ALA A 42 14.56 8.19 1.83
CA ALA A 42 15.75 7.40 1.57
C ALA A 42 15.80 6.13 2.44
N ILE A 43 15.41 6.23 3.72
CA ILE A 43 15.31 5.08 4.63
C ILE A 43 14.22 4.12 4.16
N ALA A 44 13.01 4.62 3.86
CA ALA A 44 11.89 3.80 3.39
C ALA A 44 12.21 3.11 2.06
N LYS A 45 12.84 3.81 1.10
CA LYS A 45 13.32 3.22 -0.16
C LYS A 45 14.31 2.09 0.09
N LYS A 46 15.24 2.26 1.03
CA LYS A 46 16.22 1.22 1.38
C LYS A 46 15.55 0.00 2.01
N GLU A 47 14.58 0.21 2.89
CA GLU A 47 13.82 -0.87 3.53
C GLU A 47 12.99 -1.65 2.51
N ILE A 48 12.24 -0.94 1.66
CA ILE A 48 11.45 -1.55 0.57
C ILE A 48 12.36 -2.32 -0.38
N THR A 49 13.53 -1.77 -0.75
CA THR A 49 14.48 -2.47 -1.64
C THR A 49 15.02 -3.74 -0.97
N GLY A 50 15.35 -3.68 0.32
CA GLY A 50 15.79 -4.84 1.09
C GLY A 50 14.71 -5.93 1.16
N ILE A 51 13.45 -5.56 1.35
CA ILE A 51 12.31 -6.47 1.33
C ILE A 51 12.10 -7.03 -0.07
N ALA A 52 12.16 -6.21 -1.12
CA ALA A 52 11.96 -6.63 -2.50
C ALA A 52 13.03 -7.64 -2.96
N VAL A 53 14.30 -7.42 -2.61
CA VAL A 53 15.39 -8.35 -2.97
C VAL A 53 15.25 -9.68 -2.22
N LYS A 54 15.00 -9.64 -0.91
CA LYS A 54 14.80 -10.86 -0.11
C LYS A 54 13.54 -11.60 -0.52
N GLY A 55 12.44 -10.87 -0.70
CA GLY A 55 11.16 -11.40 -1.17
C GLY A 55 11.28 -11.99 -2.58
N GLY A 56 12.03 -11.33 -3.47
CA GLY A 56 12.32 -11.84 -4.81
C GLY A 56 13.13 -13.14 -4.78
N ALA A 57 14.15 -13.24 -3.93
CA ALA A 57 14.93 -14.47 -3.77
C ALA A 57 14.07 -15.62 -3.21
N VAL A 58 13.23 -15.36 -2.21
CA VAL A 58 12.31 -16.35 -1.65
C VAL A 58 11.27 -16.77 -2.70
N ALA A 59 10.70 -15.82 -3.45
CA ALA A 59 9.76 -16.12 -4.51
C ALA A 59 10.38 -16.96 -5.63
N ALA A 60 11.63 -16.68 -6.01
CA ALA A 60 12.36 -17.49 -6.99
C ALA A 60 12.59 -18.92 -6.50
N LEU A 61 13.04 -19.09 -5.25
CA LEU A 61 13.22 -20.42 -4.64
C LEU A 61 11.88 -21.17 -4.52
N ALA A 62 10.81 -20.48 -4.13
CA ALA A 62 9.47 -21.05 -4.07
C ALA A 62 8.98 -21.50 -5.45
N ALA A 63 9.22 -20.70 -6.50
CA ALA A 63 8.87 -21.07 -7.87
C ALA A 63 9.62 -22.33 -8.33
N VAL A 64 10.93 -22.42 -8.02
CA VAL A 64 11.74 -23.61 -8.32
C VAL A 64 11.24 -24.83 -7.54
N LEU A 65 10.93 -24.67 -6.25
CA LEU A 65 10.36 -25.73 -5.43
C LEU A 65 9.03 -26.25 -6.00
N VAL A 66 8.10 -25.34 -6.34
CA VAL A 66 6.82 -25.71 -6.94
C VAL A 66 7.02 -26.43 -8.27
N PHE A 67 7.97 -25.99 -9.10
CA PHE A 67 8.31 -26.67 -10.35
C PHE A 67 8.79 -28.11 -10.13
N PHE A 68 9.69 -28.33 -9.16
CA PHE A 68 10.17 -29.68 -8.84
C PHE A 68 9.08 -30.55 -8.21
N LEU A 69 8.24 -30.01 -7.34
CA LEU A 69 7.11 -30.75 -6.77
C LEU A 69 6.11 -31.16 -7.84
N LEU A 70 5.78 -30.26 -8.78
CA LEU A 70 4.92 -30.58 -9.92
C LEU A 70 5.55 -31.65 -10.83
N SER A 71 6.84 -31.53 -11.11
CA SER A 71 7.57 -32.52 -11.92
C SER A 71 7.62 -33.88 -11.25
N ALA A 72 7.90 -33.92 -9.94
CA ALA A 72 7.90 -35.14 -9.14
C ALA A 72 6.50 -35.77 -9.08
N TRP A 73 5.45 -34.96 -8.96
CA TRP A 73 4.06 -35.43 -9.00
C TRP A 73 3.75 -36.15 -10.32
N VAL A 74 4.11 -35.56 -11.46
CA VAL A 74 3.91 -36.21 -12.77
C VAL A 74 4.68 -37.52 -12.85
N MET A 75 5.96 -37.55 -12.46
CA MET A 75 6.75 -38.79 -12.44
C MET A 75 6.17 -39.85 -11.51
N PHE A 76 5.62 -39.46 -10.37
CA PHE A 76 4.95 -40.37 -9.44
C PHE A 76 3.72 -41.03 -10.08
N LEU A 77 2.92 -40.30 -10.85
CA LEU A 77 1.77 -40.87 -11.58
C LEU A 77 2.21 -41.92 -12.62
N PHE A 78 3.29 -41.64 -13.35
CA PHE A 78 3.88 -42.62 -14.27
C PHE A 78 4.41 -43.84 -13.52
N PHE A 79 5.08 -43.64 -12.39
CA PHE A 79 5.55 -44.73 -11.53
C PHE A 79 4.38 -45.62 -11.07
N CYS A 80 3.27 -45.03 -10.60
CA CYS A 80 2.08 -45.80 -10.24
C CYS A 80 1.54 -46.59 -11.45
N ALA A 81 1.37 -45.95 -12.61
CA ALA A 81 0.85 -46.62 -13.80
C ALA A 81 1.74 -47.80 -14.22
N TRP A 82 3.05 -47.61 -14.28
CA TRP A 82 4.00 -48.68 -14.58
C TRP A 82 4.06 -49.76 -13.50
N GLY A 83 3.89 -49.40 -12.23
CA GLY A 83 3.72 -50.34 -11.13
C GLY A 83 2.52 -51.28 -11.38
N LEU A 84 1.37 -50.74 -11.77
CA LEU A 84 0.20 -51.54 -12.15
C LEU A 84 0.46 -52.42 -13.39
N VAL A 85 1.23 -51.93 -14.37
CA VAL A 85 1.63 -52.76 -15.52
C VAL A 85 2.49 -53.94 -15.09
N ALA A 86 3.40 -53.75 -14.13
CA ALA A 86 4.23 -54.82 -13.60
C ALA A 86 3.41 -55.90 -12.85
N LEU A 87 2.21 -55.57 -12.36
CA LEU A 87 1.23 -56.53 -11.81
C LEU A 87 0.50 -57.36 -12.89
N GLY A 88 0.81 -57.14 -14.17
CA GLY A 88 0.22 -57.87 -15.30
C GLY A 88 -0.97 -57.19 -15.95
N LEU A 89 -1.31 -55.96 -15.57
CA LEU A 89 -2.36 -55.19 -16.26
C LEU A 89 -1.84 -54.63 -17.60
N PRO A 90 -2.70 -54.55 -18.62
CA PRO A 90 -2.34 -53.88 -19.86
C PRO A 90 -2.17 -52.38 -19.60
N ALA A 91 -1.19 -51.76 -20.28
CA ALA A 91 -0.80 -50.37 -20.06
C ALA A 91 -1.99 -49.40 -20.04
N TRP A 92 -2.91 -49.51 -21.00
CA TRP A 92 -4.09 -48.65 -21.11
C TRP A 92 -4.99 -48.70 -19.86
N ALA A 93 -5.18 -49.88 -19.27
CA ALA A 93 -6.01 -50.07 -18.07
C ALA A 93 -5.32 -49.48 -16.83
N SER A 94 -4.00 -49.63 -16.71
CA SER A 94 -3.22 -49.05 -15.62
C SER A 94 -3.33 -47.52 -15.57
N PHE A 95 -3.19 -46.85 -16.72
CA PHE A 95 -3.35 -45.39 -16.81
C PHE A 95 -4.79 -44.96 -16.49
N LEU A 96 -5.81 -45.71 -16.94
CA LEU A 96 -7.21 -45.45 -16.61
C LEU A 96 -7.50 -45.58 -15.11
N ILE A 97 -6.93 -46.58 -14.44
CA ILE A 97 -7.13 -46.77 -12.99
C ILE A 97 -6.50 -45.62 -12.21
N VAL A 98 -5.27 -45.22 -12.54
CA VAL A 98 -4.61 -44.08 -11.88
C VAL A 98 -5.39 -42.79 -12.12
N CYS A 99 -5.86 -42.56 -13.35
CA CYS A 99 -6.71 -41.41 -13.68
C CYS A 99 -8.03 -41.42 -12.88
N GLY A 100 -8.72 -42.57 -12.86
CA GLY A 100 -9.96 -42.74 -12.09
C GLY A 100 -9.76 -42.50 -10.60
N ALA A 101 -8.67 -43.00 -10.02
CA ALA A 101 -8.32 -42.76 -8.63
C ALA A 101 -8.12 -41.26 -8.33
N LEU A 102 -7.46 -40.51 -9.22
CA LEU A 102 -7.30 -39.07 -9.08
C LEU A 102 -8.64 -38.32 -9.19
N VAL A 103 -9.54 -38.73 -10.09
CA VAL A 103 -10.88 -38.13 -10.21
C VAL A 103 -11.69 -38.36 -8.94
N VAL A 104 -11.68 -39.57 -8.39
CA VAL A 104 -12.37 -39.88 -7.13
C VAL A 104 -11.80 -39.05 -5.98
N LEU A 105 -10.46 -38.99 -5.87
CA LEU A 105 -9.81 -38.20 -4.83
C LEU A 105 -10.13 -36.71 -4.98
N GLY A 106 -10.08 -36.18 -6.20
CA GLY A 106 -10.45 -34.80 -6.53
C GLY A 106 -11.91 -34.50 -6.22
N ALA A 107 -12.84 -35.42 -6.49
CA ALA A 107 -14.25 -35.26 -6.14
C ALA A 107 -14.46 -35.19 -4.62
N ILE A 108 -13.76 -36.03 -3.85
CA ILE A 108 -13.81 -36.02 -2.38
C ILE A 108 -13.28 -34.68 -1.84
N LEU A 109 -12.10 -34.25 -2.30
CA LEU A 109 -11.50 -32.98 -1.87
C LEU A 109 -12.36 -31.78 -2.29
N GLY A 110 -12.89 -31.77 -3.51
CA GLY A 110 -13.79 -30.74 -4.00
C GLY A 110 -15.09 -30.67 -3.19
N LEU A 111 -15.63 -31.83 -2.80
CA LEU A 111 -16.81 -31.88 -1.93
C LEU A 111 -16.48 -31.32 -0.54
N ILE A 112 -15.34 -31.68 0.05
CA ILE A 112 -14.90 -31.13 1.35
C ILE A 112 -14.73 -29.60 1.24
N ALA A 113 -14.06 -29.11 0.19
CA ALA A 113 -13.89 -27.68 -0.05
C ALA A 113 -15.23 -26.96 -0.19
N TYR A 114 -16.18 -27.54 -0.93
CA TYR A 114 -17.53 -27.02 -1.07
C TYR A 114 -18.27 -26.95 0.26
N LEU A 115 -18.18 -28.00 1.09
CA LEU A 115 -18.78 -28.02 2.42
C LEU A 115 -18.17 -26.97 3.36
N ILE A 116 -16.85 -26.75 3.28
CA ILE A 116 -16.17 -25.69 4.05
C ILE A 116 -16.66 -24.32 3.59
N VAL A 117 -16.64 -24.03 2.29
CA VAL A 117 -17.09 -22.75 1.74
C VAL A 117 -18.56 -22.49 2.07
N LYS A 118 -19.42 -23.51 1.99
CA LYS A 118 -20.83 -23.39 2.35
C LYS A 118 -21.05 -23.07 3.84
N LYS A 119 -20.14 -23.49 4.72
CA LYS A 119 -20.18 -23.14 6.15
C LYS A 119 -19.66 -21.73 6.45
N ILE A 120 -18.85 -21.15 5.57
CA ILE A 120 -18.39 -19.78 5.70
C ILE A 120 -19.56 -18.86 5.30
N THR A 121 -20.36 -18.47 6.29
CA THR A 121 -21.36 -17.41 6.11
C THR A 121 -20.61 -16.13 5.74
N ALA A 122 -20.98 -15.50 4.63
CA ALA A 122 -20.32 -14.27 4.20
C ALA A 122 -20.50 -13.19 5.30
N PRO A 123 -19.43 -12.49 5.70
CA PRO A 123 -19.53 -11.46 6.72
C PRO A 123 -20.37 -10.29 6.19
N GLU A 124 -21.64 -10.22 6.61
CA GLU A 124 -22.62 -9.23 6.16
C GLU A 124 -22.09 -7.78 6.33
N VAL A 125 -21.42 -7.53 7.46
CA VAL A 125 -20.78 -6.26 7.79
C VAL A 125 -19.66 -5.84 6.82
N THR A 126 -18.90 -6.78 6.26
CA THR A 126 -17.83 -6.45 5.30
C THR A 126 -18.41 -6.14 3.92
N ILE A 127 -19.50 -6.80 3.52
CA ILE A 127 -20.19 -6.54 2.25
C ILE A 127 -20.88 -5.16 2.29
N GLU A 128 -21.52 -4.80 3.40
CA GLU A 128 -22.17 -3.49 3.56
C GLU A 128 -21.14 -2.35 3.56
N THR A 129 -20.01 -2.54 4.25
CA THR A 129 -18.90 -1.57 4.26
C THR A 129 -18.27 -1.43 2.86
N ALA A 130 -18.08 -2.54 2.15
CA ALA A 130 -17.54 -2.53 0.79
C ALA A 130 -18.51 -1.87 -0.21
N LYS A 131 -19.81 -2.11 -0.09
CA LYS A 131 -20.84 -1.45 -0.91
C LYS A 131 -20.89 0.06 -0.63
N SER A 132 -20.87 0.46 0.63
CA SER A 132 -20.85 1.87 1.04
C SER A 132 -19.57 2.59 0.58
N ALA A 133 -18.43 1.89 0.55
CA ALA A 133 -17.18 2.43 0.02
C ALA A 133 -17.22 2.62 -1.51
N VAL A 134 -17.81 1.68 -2.25
CA VAL A 134 -17.97 1.80 -3.71
C VAL A 134 -19.02 2.87 -4.04
N GLU A 135 -20.11 2.95 -3.29
CA GLU A 135 -21.16 3.95 -3.46
C GLU A 135 -20.69 5.35 -3.09
N SER A 136 -19.81 5.52 -2.09
CA SER A 136 -19.19 6.82 -1.80
C SER A 136 -18.17 7.27 -2.85
N VAL A 137 -17.60 6.34 -3.62
CA VAL A 137 -16.70 6.62 -4.76
C VAL A 137 -17.48 6.84 -6.05
N GLN A 138 -18.60 6.14 -6.26
CA GLN A 138 -19.43 6.19 -7.47
C GLN A 138 -20.56 7.22 -7.36
N GLY A 139 -20.94 7.59 -6.15
CA GLY A 139 -21.72 8.76 -5.80
C GLY A 139 -20.92 9.99 -6.21
N LYS A 140 -21.14 10.43 -7.46
CA LYS A 140 -20.85 11.75 -8.00
C LYS A 140 -20.57 12.73 -6.86
N ARG A 141 -19.35 13.29 -6.79
CA ARG A 141 -19.06 14.55 -6.09
C ARG A 141 -20.30 15.41 -6.25
N ARG A 142 -21.17 15.48 -5.23
CA ARG A 142 -22.18 16.51 -5.18
C ARG A 142 -21.31 17.74 -5.14
N ALA A 143 -21.34 18.51 -6.22
CA ALA A 143 -20.66 19.78 -6.30
C ALA A 143 -21.20 20.59 -5.12
N ASN A 144 -20.48 20.55 -4.00
CA ASN A 144 -20.72 21.43 -2.89
C ASN A 144 -19.99 22.71 -3.29
N SER A 145 -20.54 23.40 -4.29
CA SER A 145 -20.34 24.83 -4.36
C SER A 145 -21.04 25.37 -3.12
N VAL A 146 -20.26 25.54 -2.06
CA VAL A 146 -20.65 26.42 -0.96
C VAL A 146 -20.86 27.76 -1.65
N ASP A 147 -22.13 28.12 -1.83
CA ASP A 147 -22.48 29.39 -2.45
C ASP A 147 -22.11 30.45 -1.42
N TYR A 148 -21.00 31.14 -1.67
CA TYR A 148 -20.48 32.14 -0.73
C TYR A 148 -21.43 33.33 -0.62
N ASP A 149 -22.31 33.52 -1.61
CA ASP A 149 -23.30 34.59 -1.62
C ASP A 149 -24.32 34.42 -0.48
N ASP A 150 -24.80 33.19 -0.22
CA ASP A 150 -25.73 32.89 0.89
C ASP A 150 -25.07 33.10 2.26
N ALA A 151 -23.82 32.64 2.42
CA ALA A 151 -23.07 32.80 3.67
C ALA A 151 -22.62 34.25 3.89
N PHE A 152 -22.43 35.03 2.82
CA PHE A 152 -22.04 36.43 2.88
C PHE A 152 -23.23 37.33 3.23
N GLU A 153 -24.43 37.08 2.71
CA GLU A 153 -25.66 37.77 3.14
C GLU A 153 -25.95 37.56 4.63
N GLU A 154 -25.74 36.34 5.14
CA GLU A 154 -25.95 36.05 6.57
C GLU A 154 -24.94 36.79 7.47
N LEU A 155 -23.69 36.94 7.01
CA LEU A 155 -22.62 37.56 7.80
C LEU A 155 -22.52 39.08 7.65
N TYR A 156 -22.83 39.64 6.48
CA TYR A 156 -22.73 41.09 6.19
C TYR A 156 -24.08 41.80 6.10
N GLY A 157 -25.18 41.11 5.78
CA GLY A 157 -26.52 41.69 5.64
C GLY A 157 -27.13 42.20 6.95
N LYS A 158 -26.53 41.86 8.11
CA LYS A 158 -27.01 42.28 9.43
C LYS A 158 -26.56 43.69 9.85
N GLN A 159 -25.67 44.35 9.11
CA GLN A 159 -25.03 45.60 9.56
C GLN A 159 -24.95 46.70 8.50
N VAL A 160 -26.06 47.05 7.84
CA VAL A 160 -26.23 48.40 7.25
C VAL A 160 -27.70 48.83 7.31
N SER A 161 -28.27 48.92 8.51
CA SER A 161 -29.46 49.75 8.71
C SER A 161 -28.99 51.10 9.25
N ALA A 162 -29.00 52.09 8.37
CA ALA A 162 -28.48 53.43 8.58
C ALA A 162 -29.09 54.09 9.82
N ALA A 163 -28.24 54.41 10.81
CA ALA A 163 -28.55 55.41 11.81
C ALA A 163 -28.50 56.79 11.12
N THR A 164 -29.68 57.32 10.81
CA THR A 164 -29.91 58.64 10.23
C THR A 164 -29.27 59.73 11.11
N PRO A 165 -28.49 60.68 10.56
CA PRO A 165 -28.04 61.84 11.33
C PRO A 165 -29.26 62.70 11.66
N ARG A 166 -29.59 62.84 12.95
CA ARG A 166 -30.58 63.84 13.38
C ARG A 166 -29.91 65.21 13.42
N GLU A 167 -30.41 66.10 12.58
CA GLU A 167 -30.14 67.54 12.59
C GLU A 167 -30.62 68.19 13.91
N ILE A 168 -29.80 69.14 14.39
CA ILE A 168 -30.02 70.30 15.29
C ILE A 168 -30.90 70.13 16.54
#